data_AF-A0A7X0GX12-F1
#
_entry.id   AF-A0A7X0GX12-F1
#
_cell.length_a   1.000
_cell.length_b   1.000
_cell.length_c   1.000
_cell.angle_alpha   90.00
_cell.angle_beta   90.00
_cell.angle_gamma   90.00
#
_symmetry.space_group_name_H-M   'P 1'
#
loop_
_entity.id
_entity.type
_entity.pdbx_description
1 polymer ?
#
loop_
_entity_poly.entity_id
_entity_poly.type
_entity_poly.pdbx_seq_one_letter_code
_entity_poly.pdbx_strand_id
1 'polypeptide(L)'
;MGTGTAITDSTTCTPSGGTPPYSYAWEVVTYDGPVTPTAVSPTSATTGFRQTSIGISAYYVATFRCLVTDSSPGTPFTAYSNLVSAFWSDVT
;
A
#
# COMPACT_ATOMS: atom_id res chain seq x y z
N MET A 1 -20.06 3.65 17.34
CA MET A 1 -19.21 2.87 16.41
C MET A 1 -18.28 3.87 15.73
N GLY A 2 -16.96 3.78 15.91
CA GLY A 2 -16.03 4.73 15.30
C GLY A 2 -16.07 4.63 13.77
N THR A 3 -16.24 5.75 13.09
CA THR A 3 -16.26 5.86 11.62
C THR A 3 -15.02 6.58 11.10
N GLY A 4 -13.94 6.60 11.89
CA GLY A 4 -12.72 7.31 11.55
C GLY A 4 -12.17 6.85 10.21
N THR A 5 -11.76 7.81 9.39
CA THR A 5 -11.04 7.56 8.13
C THR A 5 -9.74 8.33 8.19
N ALA A 6 -8.64 7.64 7.93
CA ALA A 6 -7.32 8.25 7.90
C ALA A 6 -6.53 7.73 6.71
N ILE A 7 -5.69 8.61 6.17
CA ILE A 7 -4.79 8.32 5.07
C ILE A 7 -3.38 8.61 5.57
N THR A 8 -2.46 7.68 5.36
CA THR A 8 -1.05 7.89 5.71
C THR A 8 -0.39 8.93 4.81
N ASP A 9 0.83 9.34 5.15
CA ASP A 9 1.72 9.95 4.19
C ASP A 9 1.94 9.06 2.96
N SER A 10 2.41 9.67 1.89
CA SER A 10 2.73 8.96 0.66
C SER A 10 4.02 8.16 0.80
N THR A 11 4.01 6.97 0.21
CA THR A 11 5.18 6.14 -0.02
C THR A 11 5.44 6.02 -1.52
N THR A 12 6.70 5.89 -1.92
CA THR A 12 7.11 5.75 -3.32
C THR A 12 7.85 4.44 -3.52
N CYS A 13 7.36 3.63 -4.45
CA CYS A 13 8.07 2.46 -4.97
C CYS A 13 8.97 2.89 -6.13
N THR A 14 10.26 2.57 -6.04
CA THR A 14 11.24 2.86 -7.10
C THR A 14 11.78 1.54 -7.67
N PRO A 15 11.63 1.28 -8.98
CA PRO A 15 12.27 0.14 -9.62
C PRO A 15 13.78 0.36 -9.74
N SER A 16 14.58 -0.68 -9.50
CA SER A 16 16.05 -0.65 -9.59
C SER A 16 16.60 -1.39 -10.82
N GLY A 17 15.83 -1.49 -11.90
CA GLY A 17 16.19 -2.19 -13.14
C GLY A 17 14.98 -2.42 -14.06
N GLY A 18 15.20 -3.08 -15.20
CA GLY A 18 14.18 -3.28 -16.23
C GLY A 18 14.21 -2.24 -17.36
N THR A 19 13.27 -2.36 -18.28
CA THR A 19 13.00 -1.46 -19.40
C THR A 19 11.63 -0.76 -19.24
N PRO A 20 11.61 0.58 -19.04
CA PRO A 20 10.38 1.34 -19.03
C PRO A 20 9.53 1.11 -20.30
N PRO A 21 8.19 1.17 -20.22
CA PRO A 21 7.38 1.57 -19.06
C PRO A 21 7.21 0.50 -17.97
N TYR A 22 7.08 0.96 -16.71
CA TYR A 22 6.79 0.12 -15.55
C TYR A 22 5.29 0.18 -15.20
N SER A 23 4.74 -0.96 -14.80
CA SER A 23 3.41 -1.06 -14.19
C SER A 23 3.54 -1.33 -12.70
N TYR A 24 2.73 -0.67 -11.89
CA TYR A 24 2.75 -0.79 -10.43
C TYR A 24 1.45 -1.42 -9.93
N ALA A 25 1.53 -2.21 -8.87
CA ALA A 25 0.38 -2.74 -8.15
C ALA A 25 0.68 -2.78 -6.66
N TRP A 26 -0.07 -2.03 -5.85
CA TRP A 26 0.03 -2.08 -4.39
C TRP A 26 -0.94 -3.10 -3.82
N GLU A 27 -0.43 -3.98 -2.97
CA GLU A 27 -1.23 -5.02 -2.30
C GLU A 27 -0.99 -5.02 -0.79
N VAL A 28 -2.02 -5.42 -0.06
CA VAL A 28 -1.97 -5.63 1.39
C VAL A 28 -1.40 -7.02 1.64
N VAL A 29 -0.36 -7.11 2.46
CA VAL A 29 0.30 -8.37 2.83
C VAL A 29 -0.24 -8.90 4.14
N THR A 30 -0.28 -8.04 5.17
CA THR A 30 -0.90 -8.36 6.45
C THR A 30 -1.73 -7.18 6.94
N TYR A 31 -2.77 -7.47 7.71
CA TYR A 31 -3.59 -6.46 8.34
C TYR A 31 -4.34 -7.07 9.54
N ASP A 32 -4.47 -6.30 10.64
CA ASP A 32 -5.00 -6.77 11.93
C ASP A 32 -6.40 -6.19 12.28
N GLY A 33 -6.97 -5.32 11.46
CA GLY A 33 -8.24 -4.67 11.75
C GLY A 33 -9.47 -5.24 11.00
N PRO A 34 -10.64 -4.60 11.16
CA PRO A 34 -11.92 -5.17 10.72
C PRO A 34 -12.21 -5.02 9.22
N VAL A 35 -11.60 -4.03 8.57
CA VAL A 35 -11.81 -3.72 7.14
C VAL A 35 -10.45 -3.53 6.49
N THR A 36 -10.13 -4.34 5.49
CA THR A 36 -8.84 -4.29 4.78
C THR A 36 -8.57 -2.89 4.21
N PRO A 37 -7.42 -2.27 4.52
CA PRO A 37 -7.08 -0.96 3.97
C PRO A 37 -6.82 -1.03 2.47
N THR A 38 -6.84 0.12 1.81
CA THR A 38 -6.60 0.24 0.37
C THR A 38 -5.54 1.28 0.06
N ALA A 39 -4.72 1.04 -0.96
CA ALA A 39 -3.88 2.09 -1.53
C ALA A 39 -4.77 3.13 -2.24
N VAL A 40 -4.48 4.42 -2.04
CA VAL A 40 -5.21 5.51 -2.69
C VAL A 40 -4.98 5.53 -4.20
N SER A 41 -3.75 5.21 -4.62
CA SER A 41 -3.33 5.16 -6.02
C SER A 41 -2.63 3.82 -6.30
N PRO A 42 -3.38 2.70 -6.36
CA PRO A 42 -2.83 1.35 -6.36
C PRO A 42 -1.97 1.02 -7.58
N THR A 43 -2.10 1.78 -8.68
CA THR A 43 -1.34 1.59 -9.93
C THR A 43 -0.25 2.64 -10.14
N SER A 44 -0.04 3.52 -9.18
CA SER A 44 0.98 4.57 -9.25
C SER A 44 2.22 4.19 -8.44
N ALA A 45 3.38 4.69 -8.87
CA ALA A 45 4.62 4.54 -8.12
C ALA A 45 4.53 5.14 -6.70
N THR A 46 3.76 6.22 -6.55
CA THR A 46 3.53 6.90 -5.27
C THR A 46 2.08 6.73 -4.83
N THR A 47 1.84 6.30 -3.59
CA THR A 47 0.50 6.17 -3.00
C THR A 47 0.52 6.43 -1.49
N GLY A 48 -0.61 6.86 -0.93
CA GLY A 48 -0.90 6.71 0.50
C GLY A 48 -1.77 5.48 0.75
N PHE A 49 -1.95 5.09 2.02
CA PHE A 49 -2.82 4.00 2.42
C PHE A 49 -4.01 4.54 3.22
N ARG A 50 -5.22 4.14 2.83
CA ARG A 50 -6.47 4.57 3.45
C ARG A 50 -7.06 3.45 4.29
N GLN A 51 -7.37 3.78 5.53
CA GLN A 51 -8.17 2.95 6.42
C GLN A 51 -9.48 3.67 6.76
N THR A 52 -10.57 2.89 6.82
CA THR A 52 -11.90 3.34 7.25
C THR A 52 -12.34 2.55 8.47
N SER A 53 -13.43 2.97 9.11
CA SER A 53 -13.97 2.25 10.27
C SER A 53 -12.95 2.12 11.41
N ILE A 54 -12.14 3.16 11.59
CA ILE A 54 -11.23 3.24 12.74
C ILE A 54 -12.10 3.38 13.99
N GLY A 55 -12.03 2.37 14.86
CA GLY A 55 -12.78 2.33 16.11
C GLY A 55 -12.25 3.36 17.10
N ILE A 56 -13.09 3.78 18.04
CA ILE A 56 -12.67 4.70 19.10
C ILE A 56 -11.64 3.98 19.98
N SER A 57 -10.52 4.63 20.29
CA SER A 57 -9.42 4.02 21.05
C SER A 57 -8.87 2.74 20.40
N ALA A 58 -8.99 2.62 19.07
CA ALA A 58 -8.46 1.49 18.31
C ALA A 58 -7.11 1.84 17.68
N TYR A 59 -6.31 0.80 17.46
CA TYR A 59 -5.04 0.86 16.74
C TYR A 59 -4.99 -0.29 15.76
N TYR A 60 -4.61 0.00 14.51
CA TYR A 60 -4.48 -0.99 13.44
C TYR A 60 -3.16 -0.82 12.70
N VAL A 61 -2.62 -1.96 12.26
CA VAL A 61 -1.37 -2.09 11.52
C VAL A 61 -1.61 -2.88 10.24
N ALA A 62 -1.18 -2.32 9.12
CA ALA A 62 -1.10 -3.05 7.86
C ALA A 62 0.33 -3.02 7.31
N THR A 63 0.71 -4.09 6.64
CA THR A 63 1.90 -4.10 5.78
C THR A 63 1.48 -4.19 4.33
N PHE A 64 2.15 -3.42 3.48
CA PHE A 64 1.92 -3.36 2.04
C PHE A 64 3.19 -3.70 1.30
N ARG A 65 3.03 -4.18 0.07
CA ARG A 65 4.12 -4.29 -0.90
C ARG A 65 3.67 -3.75 -2.25
N CYS A 66 4.62 -3.20 -2.99
CA CYS A 66 4.41 -2.83 -4.37
C CYS A 66 5.02 -3.92 -5.26
N LEU A 67 4.22 -4.42 -6.18
CA LEU A 67 4.67 -5.24 -7.31
C LEU A 67 4.93 -4.30 -8.48
N VAL A 68 6.16 -4.32 -8.99
CA VAL A 68 6.53 -3.63 -10.22
C VAL A 68 6.74 -4.65 -11.32
N THR A 69 6.07 -4.42 -12.45
CA THR A 69 6.19 -5.22 -13.66
C THR A 69 6.80 -4.38 -14.75
N ASP A 70 7.86 -4.91 -15.35
CA ASP A 70 8.55 -4.29 -16.46
C ASP A 70 7.93 -4.61 -17.83
N SER A 71 8.19 -3.79 -18.85
CA SER A 71 7.70 -3.99 -20.22
C SER A 71 8.63 -4.81 -21.14
N SER A 72 9.71 -5.38 -20.59
CA SER A 72 10.70 -6.17 -21.35
C SER A 72 10.03 -7.20 -22.29
N PRO A 73 10.38 -7.22 -23.60
CA PRO A 73 9.81 -8.16 -24.55
C PRO A 73 10.09 -9.62 -24.13
N GLY A 74 9.06 -10.46 -24.15
CA GLY A 74 9.15 -11.87 -23.78
C GLY A 74 8.62 -12.14 -22.38
N THR A 75 9.51 -12.31 -21.40
CA THR A 75 9.13 -12.55 -20.00
C THR A 75 9.24 -11.25 -19.20
N PRO A 76 8.12 -10.57 -18.89
CA PRO A 76 8.18 -9.34 -18.10
C PRO A 76 8.80 -9.64 -16.75
N PHE A 77 9.77 -8.82 -16.36
CA PHE A 77 10.40 -8.94 -15.05
C PHE A 77 9.46 -8.38 -13.98
N THR A 78 9.20 -9.16 -12.94
CA THR A 78 8.40 -8.76 -11.79
C THR A 78 9.29 -8.67 -10.55
N ALA A 79 9.18 -7.56 -9.84
CA ALA A 79 9.90 -7.34 -8.59
C ALA A 79 8.95 -6.84 -7.51
N TYR A 80 9.19 -7.28 -6.27
CA TYR A 80 8.50 -6.77 -5.09
C TYR A 80 9.36 -5.75 -4.37
N SER A 81 8.73 -4.69 -3.88
CA SER A 81 9.36 -3.77 -2.94
C SER A 81 9.54 -4.41 -1.57
N ASN A 82 10.33 -3.76 -0.72
CA ASN A 82 10.28 -4.01 0.72
C ASN A 82 8.87 -3.77 1.27
N LEU A 83 8.58 -4.39 2.41
CA LEU A 83 7.32 -4.18 3.12
C LEU A 83 7.26 -2.76 3.70
N VAL A 84 6.15 -2.08 3.47
CA VAL A 84 5.86 -0.76 4.04
C VAL A 84 4.78 -0.92 5.09
N SER A 85 5.03 -0.44 6.31
CA SER A 85 4.06 -0.49 7.39
C SER A 85 3.24 0.78 7.46
N ALA A 86 1.94 0.65 7.64
CA ALA A 86 0.98 1.72 7.88
C ALA A 86 0.30 1.52 9.22
N PHE A 87 0.12 2.62 9.95
CA PHE A 87 -0.44 2.62 11.30
C PHE A 87 -1.59 3.62 11.35
N TRP A 88 -2.71 3.21 11.93
CA TRP A 88 -3.84 4.08 12.18
C TRP A 88 -4.30 3.94 13.63
N SER A 89 -4.47 5.07 14.30
CA SER A 89 -4.98 5.12 15.66
C SER A 89 -6.02 6.22 15.80
N ASP A 90 -7.06 5.95 16.57
CA ASP A 90 -7.90 7.00 17.13
C ASP A 90 -7.47 7.26 18.57
N VAL A 91 -7.00 8.47 18.85
CA VAL A 91 -6.73 8.93 20.21
C VAL A 91 -7.97 9.71 20.62
N THR A 92 -8.74 9.14 21.55
CA THR A 92 -9.93 9.75 22.16
C THR A 92 -9.70 11.19 22.59
#